data_AF-A0A139WH25-F1
#
_entry.id   AF-A0A139WH25-F1
#
_cell.length_a   1.000
_cell.length_b   1.000
_cell.length_c   1.000
_cell.angle_alpha   90.00
_cell.angle_beta   90.00
_cell.angle_gamma   90.00
#
_symmetry.space_group_name_H-M   'P 1'
#
loop_
_entity.id
_entity.type
_entity.pdbx_description
1 polymer ?
#
loop_
_entity_poly.entity_id
_entity_poly.type
_entity_poly.pdbx_seq_one_letter_code
_entity_poly.pdbx_strand_id
1 'polypeptide(L)'
;MAFSSLYEEKCPFTRDYSLIKNELLNIDDYDKTCIETALHGVNQLVLGEWGNNTACQIILITDGSTGLGAMSLKESFASLNQRTAANPFPVPFSFPAKLHIVCIAPPNDPNLAKSKSLYQRLVDLTGYDGSISIPDGPLNETTVVNMFQKLAEDMYTSFKGTLKCGNLESKIILSPAPVPYTKVTDFDYQTYNLSDLIEVCGFISVSDVGSPMAVSRHLVLPASANKDHLPLSTEIDLTDDDATDEGKVPSFCVLLHGALKVENMAALVTLADNWFGFVYSWADSKKKSNLMLTILTPGSDVVPWLGDLNNLGPIDSPQEHMGAFPVRPQEKRSYSQNGVVWIRQAGLQSDIQKILRHARKLPEKTQQFYKELNRLRKAAISLGFLDLLNGLAYIFEQECMQLPGSAHPDCALQLQHAADVLRKTQNRDIKYVVVPLQTNYNSS
;
A
#
# COMPACT_ATOMS: atom_id res chain seq x y z
N MET A 1 -12.38 -18.49 18.43
CA MET A 1 -13.38 -19.28 17.68
C MET A 1 -13.31 -20.72 18.17
N ALA A 2 -14.46 -21.36 18.42
CA ALA A 2 -14.59 -22.79 18.68
C ALA A 2 -15.27 -23.46 17.48
N PHE A 3 -15.03 -24.76 17.25
CA PHE A 3 -15.62 -25.46 16.12
C PHE A 3 -15.91 -26.93 16.40
N SER A 4 -16.94 -27.43 15.72
CA SER A 4 -17.35 -28.83 15.63
C SER A 4 -18.02 -29.02 14.26
N SER A 5 -19.29 -29.44 14.18
CA SER A 5 -20.05 -29.47 12.92
C SER A 5 -20.25 -28.07 12.32
N LEU A 6 -20.42 -27.08 13.21
CA LEU A 6 -20.48 -25.65 12.95
C LEU A 6 -19.30 -24.95 13.64
N TYR A 7 -19.11 -23.66 13.38
CA TYR A 7 -18.18 -22.83 14.15
C TYR A 7 -18.92 -21.71 14.86
N GLU A 8 -18.36 -21.24 15.97
CA GLU A 8 -18.85 -20.12 16.76
C GLU A 8 -17.70 -19.17 17.11
N GLU A 9 -17.96 -17.87 16.93
CA GLU A 9 -17.08 -16.82 17.43
C GLU A 9 -17.32 -16.60 18.93
N LYS A 10 -16.55 -17.30 19.77
CA LYS A 10 -16.57 -17.11 21.23
C LYS A 10 -16.04 -15.73 21.68
N CYS A 11 -15.06 -15.20 20.96
CA CYS A 11 -14.40 -13.95 21.31
C CYS A 11 -13.98 -13.22 20.03
N PRO A 12 -14.32 -11.92 19.85
CA PRO A 12 -13.82 -11.12 18.75
C PRO A 12 -12.34 -10.78 18.90
N PHE A 13 -11.72 -10.22 17.86
CA PHE A 13 -10.34 -9.75 17.94
C PHE A 13 -10.18 -8.73 19.08
N THR A 14 -9.30 -9.04 20.03
CA THR A 14 -9.10 -8.22 21.23
C THR A 14 -7.65 -8.28 21.70
N ARG A 15 -7.23 -7.24 22.43
CA ARG A 15 -5.97 -7.22 23.20
C ARG A 15 -6.19 -7.61 24.67
N ASP A 16 -7.44 -7.77 25.09
CA ASP A 16 -7.80 -8.22 26.43
C ASP A 16 -7.64 -9.74 26.53
N TYR A 17 -6.45 -10.18 26.96
CA TYR A 17 -6.14 -11.60 27.14
C TYR A 17 -6.95 -12.24 28.28
N SER A 18 -7.41 -11.45 29.26
CA SER A 18 -8.26 -11.94 30.34
C SER A 18 -9.63 -12.35 29.80
N LEU A 19 -10.19 -11.57 28.87
CA LEU A 19 -11.42 -11.94 28.16
C LEU A 19 -11.24 -13.27 27.41
N ILE A 20 -10.15 -13.44 26.66
CA ILE A 20 -9.86 -14.69 25.94
C ILE A 20 -9.75 -15.86 26.93
N LYS A 21 -9.03 -15.69 28.03
CA LYS A 21 -8.87 -16.72 29.07
C LYS A 21 -10.20 -17.13 29.70
N ASN A 22 -11.09 -16.17 29.95
CA ASN A 22 -12.43 -16.44 30.50
C ASN A 22 -13.30 -17.22 29.51
N GLU A 23 -13.24 -16.90 28.21
CA GLU A 23 -13.97 -17.65 27.18
C GLU A 23 -13.46 -19.09 27.02
N LEU A 24 -12.16 -19.33 27.22
CA LEU A 24 -11.59 -20.69 27.20
C LEU A 24 -12.13 -21.58 28.32
N LEU A 25 -12.59 -21.01 29.44
CA LEU A 25 -13.18 -21.76 30.56
C LEU A 25 -14.63 -22.20 30.27
N ASN A 26 -15.28 -21.60 29.26
CA ASN A 26 -16.69 -21.80 28.92
C ASN A 26 -16.86 -22.46 27.53
N ILE A 27 -16.00 -23.41 27.19
CA ILE A 27 -16.12 -24.17 25.95
C ILE A 27 -17.01 -25.39 26.18
N ASP A 28 -18.07 -25.51 25.39
CA ASP A 28 -18.99 -26.65 25.43
C ASP A 28 -18.47 -27.82 24.56
N ASP A 29 -18.89 -29.03 24.93
CA ASP A 29 -18.66 -30.24 24.14
C ASP A 29 -19.69 -30.38 23.01
N TYR A 30 -19.23 -30.78 21.82
CA TYR A 30 -20.08 -30.89 20.62
C TYR A 30 -19.84 -32.22 19.86
N ASP A 31 -20.38 -32.31 18.64
CA ASP A 31 -20.66 -33.58 17.95
C ASP A 31 -19.54 -34.12 17.05
N LYS A 32 -19.10 -33.37 16.03
CA LYS A 32 -18.16 -33.88 15.00
C LYS A 32 -17.15 -32.84 14.54
N THR A 33 -15.95 -33.26 14.18
CA THR A 33 -14.91 -32.35 13.68
C THR A 33 -15.13 -31.96 12.20
N CYS A 34 -15.40 -30.68 11.91
CA CYS A 34 -15.43 -30.12 10.55
C CYS A 34 -14.45 -28.94 10.38
N ILE A 35 -13.18 -29.27 10.12
CA ILE A 35 -12.09 -28.27 9.98
C ILE A 35 -12.35 -27.29 8.83
N GLU A 36 -12.88 -27.77 7.70
CA GLU A 36 -13.16 -26.91 6.55
C GLU A 36 -14.17 -25.79 6.88
N THR A 37 -15.25 -26.14 7.59
CA THR A 37 -16.25 -25.16 8.05
C THR A 37 -15.59 -24.10 8.93
N ALA A 38 -14.72 -24.53 9.85
CA ALA A 38 -13.97 -23.61 10.72
C ALA A 38 -13.08 -22.66 9.92
N LEU A 39 -12.36 -23.16 8.90
CA LEU A 39 -11.49 -22.34 8.06
C LEU A 39 -12.27 -21.36 7.16
N HIS A 40 -13.51 -21.69 6.76
CA HIS A 40 -14.40 -20.69 6.16
C HIS A 40 -14.75 -19.57 7.14
N GLY A 41 -15.04 -19.91 8.39
CA GLY A 41 -15.26 -18.93 9.46
C GLY A 41 -14.05 -18.02 9.68
N VAL A 42 -12.85 -18.59 9.73
CA VAL A 42 -11.61 -17.82 9.84
C VAL A 42 -11.47 -16.82 8.68
N ASN A 43 -11.74 -17.24 7.44
CA ASN A 43 -11.70 -16.32 6.30
C ASN A 43 -12.68 -15.15 6.47
N GLN A 44 -13.91 -15.42 6.89
CA GLN A 44 -14.92 -14.38 7.08
C GLN A 44 -14.52 -13.39 8.19
N LEU A 45 -14.06 -13.90 9.33
CA LEU A 45 -13.66 -13.08 10.47
C LEU A 45 -12.46 -12.17 10.13
N VAL A 46 -11.41 -12.73 9.54
CA VAL A 46 -10.20 -11.95 9.21
C VAL A 46 -10.48 -10.92 8.11
N LEU A 47 -11.17 -11.32 7.04
CA LEU A 47 -11.51 -10.39 5.95
C LEU A 47 -12.48 -9.29 6.40
N GLY A 48 -13.40 -9.62 7.32
CA GLY A 48 -14.34 -8.65 7.89
C GLY A 48 -13.66 -7.57 8.72
N GLU A 49 -12.64 -7.93 9.50
CA GLU A 49 -11.96 -7.00 10.41
C GLU A 49 -10.75 -6.30 9.76
N TRP A 50 -9.88 -7.06 9.09
CA TRP A 50 -8.55 -6.60 8.67
C TRP A 50 -8.34 -6.56 7.16
N GLY A 51 -9.32 -7.03 6.38
CA GLY A 51 -9.23 -7.14 4.92
C GLY A 51 -8.21 -8.18 4.47
N ASN A 52 -7.67 -8.02 3.26
CA ASN A 52 -6.84 -9.03 2.59
C ASN A 52 -5.32 -8.81 2.68
N ASN A 53 -4.86 -7.71 3.28
CA ASN A 53 -3.43 -7.35 3.28
C ASN A 53 -2.75 -7.58 4.63
N THR A 54 -3.51 -7.87 5.68
CA THR A 54 -2.98 -8.05 7.02
C THR A 54 -2.49 -9.47 7.18
N ALA A 55 -1.21 -9.63 7.53
CA ALA A 55 -0.65 -10.94 7.80
C ALA A 55 -1.21 -11.49 9.11
N CYS A 56 -1.68 -12.74 9.10
CA CYS A 56 -2.27 -13.40 10.26
C CYS A 56 -1.60 -14.73 10.59
N GLN A 57 -1.59 -15.06 11.88
CA GLN A 57 -1.17 -16.35 12.40
C GLN A 57 -2.41 -17.14 12.83
N ILE A 58 -2.65 -18.30 12.21
CA ILE A 58 -3.81 -19.14 12.53
C ILE A 58 -3.32 -20.36 13.29
N ILE A 59 -3.77 -20.51 14.54
CA ILE A 59 -3.43 -21.66 15.39
C ILE A 59 -4.66 -22.57 15.51
N LEU A 60 -4.63 -23.73 14.85
CA LEU A 60 -5.63 -24.78 14.96
C LEU A 60 -5.25 -25.74 16.09
N ILE A 61 -5.99 -25.69 17.19
CA ILE A 61 -5.81 -26.61 18.33
C ILE A 61 -6.83 -27.74 18.21
N THR A 62 -6.35 -28.99 18.26
CA THR A 62 -7.17 -30.19 18.06
C THR A 62 -6.57 -31.38 18.81
N ASP A 63 -7.36 -32.41 19.06
CA ASP A 63 -6.92 -33.73 19.54
C ASP A 63 -6.23 -34.57 18.44
N GLY A 64 -6.03 -34.03 17.24
CA GLY A 64 -5.43 -34.74 16.11
C GLY A 64 -6.42 -35.58 15.30
N SER A 65 -7.71 -35.53 15.64
CA SER A 65 -8.78 -36.10 14.83
C SER A 65 -9.10 -35.21 13.63
N THR A 66 -9.22 -35.83 12.45
CA THR A 66 -9.61 -35.13 11.21
C THR A 66 -11.10 -35.25 10.89
N GLY A 67 -11.88 -35.75 11.84
CA GLY A 67 -13.29 -36.13 11.64
C GLY A 67 -13.47 -37.44 10.85
N LEU A 68 -14.69 -37.97 10.86
CA LEU A 68 -15.08 -39.19 10.16
C LEU A 68 -16.29 -38.94 9.26
N GLY A 69 -16.28 -39.55 8.07
CA GLY A 69 -17.40 -39.50 7.13
C GLY A 69 -17.57 -38.14 6.48
N ALA A 70 -18.83 -37.72 6.36
CA ALA A 70 -19.23 -36.50 5.65
C ALA A 70 -18.61 -35.24 6.30
N MET A 71 -17.93 -34.41 5.51
CA MET A 71 -17.21 -33.19 5.92
C MET A 71 -15.95 -33.45 6.77
N SER A 72 -15.44 -34.68 6.78
CA SER A 72 -14.11 -34.97 7.32
C SER A 72 -13.03 -34.37 6.42
N LEU A 73 -11.87 -34.04 6.97
CA LEU A 73 -10.77 -33.43 6.20
C LEU A 73 -10.34 -34.32 5.01
N LYS A 74 -10.39 -35.65 5.20
CA LYS A 74 -10.09 -36.62 4.14
C LYS A 74 -11.05 -36.50 2.96
N GLU A 75 -12.35 -36.37 3.23
CA GLU A 75 -13.35 -36.21 2.18
C GLU A 75 -13.27 -34.81 1.54
N SER A 76 -13.04 -33.77 2.35
CA SER A 76 -12.79 -32.41 1.87
C SER A 76 -11.68 -32.34 0.82
N PHE A 77 -10.59 -33.10 1.02
CA PHE A 77 -9.52 -33.23 0.02
C PHE A 77 -9.89 -34.11 -1.18
N ALA A 78 -10.72 -35.13 -1.00
CA ALA A 78 -11.18 -35.97 -2.10
C ALA A 78 -12.09 -35.19 -3.07
N SER A 79 -12.87 -34.24 -2.54
CA SER A 79 -13.77 -33.39 -3.33
C SER A 79 -13.11 -32.13 -3.90
N LEU A 80 -11.82 -31.88 -3.64
CA LEU A 80 -11.12 -30.64 -4.02
C LEU A 80 -11.28 -30.28 -5.52
N ASN A 81 -11.13 -31.28 -6.40
CA ASN A 81 -11.21 -31.10 -7.85
C ASN A 81 -12.64 -30.91 -8.38
N GLN A 82 -13.65 -31.15 -7.55
CA GLN A 82 -15.06 -31.04 -7.91
C GLN A 82 -15.65 -29.69 -7.49
N ARG A 83 -14.85 -28.82 -6.85
CA ARG A 83 -15.30 -27.54 -6.32
C ARG A 83 -15.46 -26.50 -7.42
N THR A 84 -16.43 -25.63 -7.22
CA THR A 84 -16.71 -24.49 -8.08
C THR A 84 -16.30 -23.19 -7.40
N ALA A 85 -16.25 -22.09 -8.15
CA ALA A 85 -16.00 -20.76 -7.59
C ALA A 85 -17.05 -20.33 -6.54
N ALA A 86 -18.24 -20.94 -6.52
CA ALA A 86 -19.28 -20.69 -5.53
C ALA A 86 -19.03 -21.40 -4.18
N ASN A 87 -18.21 -22.46 -4.17
CA ASN A 87 -17.83 -23.17 -2.94
C ASN A 87 -16.34 -23.58 -2.99
N PRO A 88 -15.42 -22.59 -2.96
CA PRO A 88 -13.99 -22.87 -3.01
C PRO A 88 -13.54 -23.57 -1.72
N PHE A 89 -12.42 -24.28 -1.78
CA PHE A 89 -11.78 -24.74 -0.56
C PHE A 89 -11.21 -23.51 0.19
N PRO A 90 -11.26 -23.45 1.53
CA PRO A 90 -10.92 -22.24 2.28
C PRO A 90 -9.43 -21.92 2.32
N VAL A 91 -8.57 -22.81 1.78
CA VAL A 91 -7.14 -22.54 1.58
C VAL A 91 -6.75 -22.69 0.10
N PRO A 92 -5.79 -21.87 -0.41
CA PRO A 92 -5.04 -20.84 0.31
C PRO A 92 -5.95 -19.70 0.80
N PHE A 93 -5.60 -19.10 1.94
CA PHE A 93 -6.37 -18.00 2.52
C PHE A 93 -6.35 -16.79 1.58
N SER A 94 -7.41 -15.99 1.63
CA SER A 94 -7.51 -14.75 0.84
C SER A 94 -6.66 -13.59 1.39
N PHE A 95 -5.82 -13.86 2.39
CA PHE A 95 -4.89 -12.94 3.05
C PHE A 95 -3.60 -13.70 3.38
N PRO A 96 -2.46 -13.01 3.58
CA PRO A 96 -1.23 -13.67 3.99
C PRO A 96 -1.42 -14.35 5.35
N ALA A 97 -1.34 -15.68 5.40
CA ALA A 97 -1.52 -16.38 6.66
C ALA A 97 -0.72 -17.67 6.73
N LYS A 98 -0.13 -17.90 7.91
CA LYS A 98 0.50 -19.16 8.27
C LYS A 98 -0.46 -19.99 9.11
N LEU A 99 -0.55 -21.28 8.81
CA LEU A 99 -1.37 -22.23 9.54
C LEU A 99 -0.49 -23.10 10.43
N HIS A 100 -0.69 -22.98 11.74
CA HIS A 100 -0.03 -23.79 12.75
C HIS A 100 -1.04 -24.74 13.37
N ILE A 101 -0.74 -26.02 13.35
CA ILE A 101 -1.64 -27.07 13.84
C ILE A 101 -1.03 -27.66 15.10
N VAL A 102 -1.73 -27.57 16.21
CA VAL A 102 -1.33 -28.08 17.52
C VAL A 102 -2.19 -29.28 17.86
N CYS A 103 -1.60 -30.47 17.87
CA CYS A 103 -2.29 -31.72 18.16
C CYS A 103 -2.05 -32.14 19.61
N ILE A 104 -3.07 -32.00 20.46
CA ILE A 104 -3.08 -32.46 21.85
C ILE A 104 -3.42 -33.96 21.86
N ALA A 105 -2.46 -34.79 21.43
CA ALA A 105 -2.58 -36.24 21.40
C ALA A 105 -1.26 -36.93 21.71
N PRO A 106 -1.29 -38.20 22.16
CA PRO A 106 -0.07 -38.98 22.34
C PRO A 106 0.67 -39.13 21.00
N PRO A 107 2.01 -38.95 20.97
CA PRO A 107 2.79 -39.01 19.73
C PRO A 107 2.75 -40.39 19.06
N ASN A 108 2.47 -41.45 19.83
CA ASN A 108 2.36 -42.83 19.36
C ASN A 108 0.93 -43.25 18.98
N ASP A 109 -0.03 -42.33 18.95
CA ASP A 109 -1.41 -42.64 18.54
C ASP A 109 -1.48 -43.04 17.04
N PRO A 110 -1.94 -44.26 16.70
CA PRO A 110 -2.09 -44.71 15.31
C PRO A 110 -3.01 -43.81 14.46
N ASN A 111 -4.00 -43.17 15.09
CA ASN A 111 -4.90 -42.24 14.39
C ASN A 111 -4.17 -40.94 14.04
N LEU A 112 -3.41 -40.39 14.99
CA LEU A 112 -2.58 -39.20 14.75
C LEU A 112 -1.57 -39.44 13.63
N ALA A 113 -0.95 -40.62 13.56
CA ALA A 113 -0.02 -40.97 12.49
C ALA A 113 -0.66 -40.87 11.09
N LYS A 114 -1.94 -41.25 10.96
CA LYS A 114 -2.70 -41.11 9.70
C LYS A 114 -3.09 -39.65 9.46
N SER A 115 -3.64 -38.98 10.47
CA SER A 115 -4.07 -37.58 10.42
C SER A 115 -2.94 -36.61 10.08
N LYS A 116 -1.71 -36.89 10.55
CA LYS A 116 -0.54 -36.03 10.33
C LYS A 116 -0.29 -35.74 8.85
N SER A 117 -0.47 -36.72 7.97
CA SER A 117 -0.34 -36.54 6.52
C SER A 117 -1.39 -35.59 5.93
N LEU A 118 -2.60 -35.61 6.48
CA LEU A 118 -3.70 -34.73 6.08
C LEU A 118 -3.47 -33.30 6.58
N TYR A 119 -3.00 -33.15 7.81
CA TYR A 119 -2.60 -31.84 8.34
C TYR A 119 -1.42 -31.25 7.58
N GLN A 120 -0.43 -32.05 7.20
CA GLN A 120 0.70 -31.56 6.41
C GLN A 120 0.22 -31.06 5.06
N ARG A 121 -0.62 -31.84 4.38
CA ARG A 121 -1.25 -31.40 3.13
C ARG A 121 -2.06 -30.11 3.31
N LEU A 122 -2.75 -29.95 4.44
CA LEU A 122 -3.51 -28.72 4.72
C LEU A 122 -2.59 -27.50 4.84
N VAL A 123 -1.47 -27.64 5.55
CA VAL A 123 -0.44 -26.61 5.69
C VAL A 123 0.17 -26.27 4.33
N ASP A 124 0.55 -27.28 3.54
CA ASP A 124 1.17 -27.09 2.23
C ASP A 124 0.24 -26.32 1.27
N LEU A 125 -1.08 -26.56 1.34
CA LEU A 125 -2.08 -25.87 0.53
C LEU A 125 -2.25 -24.38 0.89
N THR A 126 -1.76 -23.93 2.05
CA THR A 126 -1.79 -22.50 2.41
C THR A 126 -0.78 -21.68 1.61
N GLY A 127 0.30 -22.29 1.13
CA GLY A 127 1.37 -21.62 0.40
C GLY A 127 2.32 -20.78 1.26
N TYR A 128 2.20 -20.81 2.58
CA TYR A 128 3.07 -20.12 3.53
C TYR A 128 3.69 -21.11 4.53
N ASP A 129 4.80 -20.72 5.17
CA ASP A 129 5.46 -21.52 6.20
C ASP A 129 4.56 -21.71 7.43
N GLY A 130 3.90 -22.86 7.53
CA GLY A 130 3.17 -23.32 8.72
C GLY A 130 3.90 -24.44 9.45
N SER A 131 3.33 -24.93 10.55
CA SER A 131 3.93 -26.04 11.31
C SER A 131 2.90 -26.97 11.94
N ILE A 132 3.31 -28.20 12.24
CA ILE A 132 2.54 -29.16 13.01
C ILE A 132 3.30 -29.45 14.30
N SER A 133 2.68 -29.18 15.44
CA SER A 133 3.25 -29.38 16.78
C SER A 133 2.52 -30.51 17.50
N ILE A 134 3.29 -31.42 18.10
CA ILE A 134 2.82 -32.59 18.85
C ILE A 134 3.66 -32.65 20.15
N PRO A 135 3.11 -33.07 21.29
CA PRO A 135 3.86 -33.22 22.54
C PRO A 135 5.09 -34.13 22.42
N ASP A 136 6.23 -33.64 22.92
CA ASP A 136 7.50 -34.38 22.99
C ASP A 136 7.50 -35.37 24.17
N GLY A 137 6.65 -36.40 24.11
CA GLY A 137 6.57 -37.43 25.14
C GLY A 137 5.15 -37.92 25.45
N PRO A 138 4.94 -38.63 26.58
CA PRO A 138 3.60 -39.04 26.99
C PRO A 138 2.74 -37.81 27.26
N LEU A 139 1.49 -37.83 26.78
CA LEU A 139 0.58 -36.69 26.91
C LEU A 139 0.33 -36.35 28.39
N ASN A 140 0.82 -35.19 28.81
CA ASN A 140 0.58 -34.60 30.12
C ASN A 140 0.65 -33.08 30.05
N GLU A 141 0.20 -32.40 31.10
CA GLU A 141 0.17 -30.94 31.19
C GLU A 141 1.54 -30.30 30.88
N THR A 142 2.63 -30.79 31.49
CA THR A 142 3.99 -30.26 31.28
C THR A 142 4.40 -30.33 29.81
N THR A 143 4.17 -31.47 29.15
CA THR A 143 4.52 -31.62 27.72
C THR A 143 3.70 -30.71 26.80
N VAL A 144 2.44 -30.43 27.14
CA VAL A 144 1.60 -29.49 26.39
C VAL A 144 2.05 -28.06 26.61
N VAL A 145 2.35 -27.67 27.86
CA VAL A 145 2.89 -26.35 28.20
C VAL A 145 4.19 -26.08 27.44
N ASN A 146 5.14 -27.03 27.46
CA ASN A 146 6.41 -26.90 26.73
C ASN A 146 6.21 -26.74 25.21
N MET A 147 5.24 -27.46 24.64
CA MET A 147 4.92 -27.36 23.22
C MET A 147 4.38 -25.96 22.86
N PHE A 148 3.45 -25.41 23.64
CA PHE A 148 2.95 -24.05 23.42
C PHE A 148 4.01 -22.98 23.69
N GLN A 149 4.90 -23.20 24.66
CA GLN A 149 6.01 -22.30 24.92
C GLN A 149 6.97 -22.24 23.73
N LYS A 150 7.34 -23.38 23.16
CA LYS A 150 8.17 -23.45 21.94
C LYS A 150 7.48 -22.75 20.76
N LEU A 151 6.18 -22.98 20.58
CA LEU A 151 5.39 -22.28 19.56
C LEU A 151 5.41 -20.76 19.77
N ALA A 152 5.31 -20.31 21.03
CA ALA A 152 5.35 -18.90 21.38
C ALA A 152 6.73 -18.26 21.05
N GLU A 153 7.81 -18.96 21.40
CA GLU A 153 9.19 -18.55 21.13
C GLU A 153 9.45 -18.47 19.60
N ASP A 154 8.94 -19.42 18.84
CA ASP A 154 9.13 -19.45 17.37
C ASP A 154 8.32 -18.35 16.65
N MET A 155 7.11 -18.03 17.13
CA MET A 155 6.15 -17.19 16.39
C MET A 155 5.96 -15.76 16.90
N TYR A 156 6.18 -15.53 18.20
CA TYR A 156 5.83 -14.28 18.87
C TYR A 156 7.06 -13.58 19.48
N THR A 157 8.26 -13.99 19.08
CA THR A 157 9.48 -13.27 19.43
C THR A 157 9.41 -11.85 18.88
N SER A 158 9.49 -10.87 19.78
CA SER A 158 9.50 -9.46 19.42
C SER A 158 10.82 -9.07 18.80
N PHE A 159 10.77 -8.24 17.75
CA PHE A 159 11.99 -7.62 17.23
C PHE A 159 12.53 -6.63 18.25
N LYS A 160 13.81 -6.79 18.62
CA LYS A 160 14.54 -5.86 19.49
C LYS A 160 15.62 -5.17 18.67
N GLY A 161 15.71 -3.85 18.77
CA GLY A 161 16.71 -3.06 18.04
C GLY A 161 17.12 -1.81 18.79
N THR A 162 17.88 -0.94 18.11
CA THR A 162 18.34 0.34 18.61
C THR A 162 17.94 1.43 17.61
N LEU A 163 17.19 2.43 18.08
CA LEU A 163 16.91 3.64 17.32
C LEU A 163 17.96 4.70 17.69
N LYS A 164 18.67 5.21 16.69
CA LYS A 164 19.79 6.12 16.87
C LYS A 164 19.65 7.38 16.02
N CYS A 165 20.06 8.52 16.57
CA CYS A 165 20.18 9.79 15.86
C CYS A 165 21.46 10.50 16.35
N GLY A 166 22.55 10.37 15.59
CA GLY A 166 23.86 10.84 16.03
C GLY A 166 24.31 10.14 17.31
N ASN A 167 24.44 10.88 18.41
CA ASN A 167 24.83 10.34 19.73
C ASN A 167 23.63 10.01 20.63
N LEU A 168 22.40 10.29 20.18
CA LEU A 168 21.19 9.95 20.92
C LEU A 168 20.73 8.55 20.50
N GLU A 169 20.46 7.67 21.45
CA GLU A 169 19.96 6.34 21.16
C GLU A 169 18.97 5.84 22.21
N SER A 170 18.16 4.87 21.82
CA SER A 170 17.31 4.09 22.73
C SER A 170 17.09 2.70 22.19
N LYS A 171 17.04 1.72 23.08
CA LYS A 171 16.60 0.36 22.74
C LYS A 171 15.11 0.39 22.45
N ILE A 172 14.70 -0.32 21.41
CA ILE A 172 13.33 -0.34 20.93
C ILE A 172 12.83 -1.75 20.68
N ILE A 173 11.52 -1.91 20.72
CA ILE A 173 10.77 -3.05 20.21
C ILE A 173 9.89 -2.57 19.06
N LEU A 174 9.84 -3.36 17.98
CA LEU A 174 8.90 -3.13 16.88
C LEU A 174 7.71 -4.08 16.98
N SER A 175 6.50 -3.53 16.88
CA SER A 175 5.25 -4.30 16.96
C SER A 175 4.30 -4.00 15.79
N PRO A 176 3.89 -5.00 14.99
CA PRO A 176 4.38 -6.39 15.00
C PRO A 176 5.87 -6.47 14.62
N ALA A 177 6.51 -7.63 14.84
CA ALA A 177 7.88 -7.85 14.39
C ALA A 177 7.95 -7.74 12.84
N PRO A 178 8.94 -7.02 12.27
CA PRO A 178 9.15 -6.97 10.83
C PRO A 178 9.48 -8.34 10.26
N VAL A 179 8.87 -8.68 9.13
CA VAL A 179 9.16 -9.90 8.38
C VAL A 179 10.16 -9.58 7.27
N PRO A 180 11.10 -10.48 6.94
CA PRO A 180 11.99 -10.28 5.79
C PRO A 180 11.22 -9.99 4.51
N TYR A 181 11.69 -9.00 3.74
CA TYR A 181 11.07 -8.61 2.49
C TYR A 181 11.79 -9.26 1.31
N THR A 182 11.06 -10.02 0.48
CA THR A 182 11.63 -10.62 -0.73
C THR A 182 11.15 -9.87 -1.96
N LYS A 183 12.06 -9.19 -2.64
CA LYS A 183 11.82 -8.52 -3.92
C LYS A 183 12.01 -9.54 -5.04
N VAL A 184 10.96 -9.82 -5.80
CA VAL A 184 11.01 -10.70 -6.97
C VAL A 184 10.98 -9.83 -8.22
N THR A 185 11.93 -10.04 -9.12
CA THR A 185 11.99 -9.44 -10.45
C THR A 185 11.94 -10.55 -11.50
N ASP A 186 11.84 -10.18 -12.78
CA ASP A 186 11.74 -11.15 -13.88
C ASP A 186 12.94 -12.12 -13.96
N PHE A 187 14.10 -11.75 -13.40
CA PHE A 187 15.36 -12.50 -13.54
C PHE A 187 16.06 -12.82 -12.22
N ASP A 188 15.61 -12.25 -11.10
CA ASP A 188 16.28 -12.39 -9.80
C ASP A 188 15.31 -12.23 -8.63
N TYR A 189 15.65 -12.82 -7.49
CA TYR A 189 14.98 -12.61 -6.22
C TYR A 189 15.99 -12.26 -5.14
N GLN A 190 15.72 -11.22 -4.37
CA GLN A 190 16.58 -10.80 -3.27
C GLN A 190 15.77 -10.60 -2.00
N THR A 191 16.22 -11.23 -0.92
CA THR A 191 15.62 -11.12 0.40
C THR A 191 16.39 -10.11 1.26
N TYR A 192 15.66 -9.17 1.84
CA TYR A 192 16.17 -8.09 2.67
C TYR A 192 15.71 -8.31 4.12
N ASN A 193 16.66 -8.20 5.04
CA ASN A 193 16.42 -8.29 6.48
C ASN A 193 16.64 -6.94 7.12
N LEU A 194 15.82 -6.61 8.11
CA LEU A 194 15.95 -5.36 8.84
C LEU A 194 17.20 -5.40 9.73
N SER A 195 17.96 -4.31 9.76
CA SER A 195 19.06 -4.10 10.70
C SER A 195 18.54 -3.90 12.12
N ASP A 196 19.26 -4.45 13.11
CA ASP A 196 19.02 -4.19 14.53
C ASP A 196 19.36 -2.74 14.92
N LEU A 197 20.06 -2.00 14.06
CA LEU A 197 20.33 -0.57 14.18
C LEU A 197 19.50 0.20 13.14
N ILE A 198 18.58 1.04 13.62
CA ILE A 198 17.78 1.96 12.83
C ILE A 198 18.33 3.37 13.06
N GLU A 199 18.96 3.94 12.04
CA GLU A 199 19.65 5.23 12.18
C GLU A 199 18.90 6.34 11.44
N VAL A 200 18.58 7.41 12.16
CA VAL A 200 18.00 8.64 11.64
C VAL A 200 19.05 9.39 10.83
N CYS A 201 18.78 9.60 9.55
CA CYS A 201 19.67 10.31 8.63
C CYS A 201 19.15 11.68 8.20
N GLY A 202 17.91 12.04 8.57
CA GLY A 202 17.36 13.37 8.30
C GLY A 202 15.92 13.53 8.77
N PHE A 203 15.40 14.75 8.63
CA PHE A 203 14.02 15.08 8.96
C PHE A 203 13.36 15.76 7.75
N ILE A 204 12.14 15.34 7.43
CA ILE A 204 11.37 15.85 6.29
C ILE A 204 9.97 16.22 6.79
N SER A 205 9.38 17.29 6.25
CA SER A 205 8.01 17.67 6.63
C SER A 205 7.02 16.56 6.27
N VAL A 206 6.02 16.34 7.13
CA VAL A 206 4.98 15.33 6.84
C VAL A 206 4.25 15.64 5.53
N SER A 207 4.09 16.92 5.18
CA SER A 207 3.52 17.35 3.90
C SER A 207 4.34 16.92 2.68
N ASP A 208 5.68 16.95 2.78
CA ASP A 208 6.56 16.55 1.68
C ASP A 208 6.71 15.03 1.58
N VAL A 209 6.71 14.33 2.72
CA VAL A 209 6.65 12.86 2.75
C VAL A 209 5.36 12.37 2.08
N GLY A 210 4.23 12.98 2.42
CA GLY A 210 2.92 12.61 1.88
C GLY A 210 2.49 11.23 2.35
N SER A 211 2.20 10.31 1.42
CA SER A 211 1.78 8.95 1.73
C SER A 211 2.45 7.95 0.80
N PRO A 212 3.75 7.68 1.00
CA PRO A 212 4.49 6.75 0.15
C PRO A 212 3.95 5.32 0.32
N MET A 213 4.18 4.51 -0.72
CA MET A 213 3.90 3.07 -0.65
C MET A 213 4.78 2.44 0.44
N ALA A 214 4.13 1.70 1.34
CA ALA A 214 4.79 1.04 2.45
C ALA A 214 4.75 -0.48 2.24
N VAL A 215 5.86 -1.15 2.58
CA VAL A 215 5.89 -2.61 2.75
C VAL A 215 5.10 -2.99 4.00
N SER A 216 5.36 -2.30 5.11
CA SER A 216 4.75 -2.57 6.40
C SER A 216 4.85 -1.38 7.35
N ARG A 217 4.08 -1.42 8.44
CA ARG A 217 4.07 -0.39 9.49
C ARG A 217 4.17 -1.05 10.86
N HIS A 218 4.96 -0.44 11.74
CA HIS A 218 5.31 -0.99 13.04
C HIS A 218 5.27 0.11 14.10
N LEU A 219 4.64 -0.16 15.24
CA LEU A 219 4.80 0.69 16.41
C LEU A 219 6.23 0.57 16.93
N VAL A 220 6.82 1.71 17.28
CA VAL A 220 8.15 1.78 17.92
C VAL A 220 7.93 2.01 19.41
N LEU A 221 8.25 0.99 20.20
CA LEU A 221 8.09 1.01 21.66
C LEU A 221 9.47 1.07 22.32
N PRO A 222 9.68 1.88 23.37
CA PRO A 222 10.92 1.84 24.13
C PRO A 222 11.07 0.47 24.81
N ALA A 223 12.26 -0.12 24.74
CA ALA A 223 12.59 -1.35 25.44
C ALA A 223 13.27 -1.03 26.77
N SER A 224 12.75 -1.57 27.88
CA SER A 224 13.39 -1.49 29.19
C SER A 224 14.68 -2.31 29.21
N ALA A 225 15.78 -1.72 29.67
CA ALA A 225 17.12 -2.32 29.63
C ALA A 225 17.30 -3.53 30.59
N ASN A 226 16.33 -3.84 31.45
CA ASN A 226 16.50 -4.76 32.59
C ASN A 226 15.67 -6.06 32.55
N LYS A 227 14.97 -6.40 31.47
CA LYS A 227 14.16 -7.64 31.39
C LYS A 227 14.70 -8.67 30.42
N ASP A 228 15.99 -9.01 30.49
CA ASP A 228 16.59 -10.08 29.67
C ASP A 228 16.48 -11.49 30.28
N HIS A 229 15.92 -11.65 31.50
CA HIS A 229 15.68 -12.97 32.10
C HIS A 229 14.42 -13.03 32.98
N LEU A 230 13.24 -12.85 32.37
CA LEU A 230 12.00 -13.29 32.99
C LEU A 230 11.36 -14.35 32.08
N PRO A 231 11.03 -15.56 32.58
CA PRO A 231 10.15 -16.46 31.84
C PRO A 231 8.85 -15.73 31.57
N LEU A 232 8.14 -16.13 30.50
CA LEU A 232 6.84 -15.65 30.04
C LEU A 232 5.84 -15.48 31.21
N SER A 233 5.95 -14.42 32.00
CA SER A 233 4.95 -14.03 32.97
C SER A 233 3.86 -13.38 32.13
N THR A 234 2.77 -14.13 31.95
CA THR A 234 1.47 -13.71 31.45
C THR A 234 1.06 -12.42 32.14
N GLU A 235 1.40 -11.30 31.52
CA GLU A 235 0.82 -9.95 31.62
C GLU A 235 1.85 -8.98 31.02
N ILE A 236 1.84 -8.86 29.68
CA ILE A 236 2.25 -7.60 29.06
C ILE A 236 1.03 -6.70 29.20
N ASP A 237 0.76 -6.26 30.42
CA ASP A 237 -0.27 -5.27 30.64
C ASP A 237 0.31 -3.95 30.14
N LEU A 238 -0.15 -3.51 28.96
CA LEU A 238 0.18 -2.19 28.38
C LEU A 238 -0.47 -1.04 29.18
N THR A 239 -0.97 -1.34 30.38
CA THR A 239 -1.64 -0.46 31.33
C THR A 239 -1.04 -0.51 32.74
N ASP A 240 0.03 -1.27 32.99
CA ASP A 240 0.60 -1.32 34.33
C ASP A 240 1.51 -0.11 34.60
N ASP A 241 1.02 0.77 35.47
CA ASP A 241 1.64 1.98 36.02
C ASP A 241 2.77 1.66 37.03
N ASP A 242 3.33 0.45 37.01
CA ASP A 242 4.46 0.04 37.88
C ASP A 242 5.83 0.56 37.36
N ALA A 243 5.81 1.73 36.71
CA ALA A 243 6.96 2.50 36.26
C ALA A 243 7.51 3.44 37.34
N THR A 244 7.59 3.00 38.60
CA THR A 244 7.94 3.91 39.71
C THR A 244 9.40 4.42 39.66
N ASP A 245 10.28 3.80 38.87
CA ASP A 245 11.64 4.33 38.59
C ASP A 245 12.04 4.43 37.10
N GLU A 246 11.48 3.65 36.17
CA GLU A 246 11.85 3.73 34.74
C GLU A 246 11.33 5.01 34.06
N GLY A 247 10.19 5.55 34.50
CA GLY A 247 9.61 6.80 33.97
C GLY A 247 10.45 8.05 34.25
N LYS A 248 11.48 7.96 35.09
CA LYS A 248 12.38 9.06 35.44
C LYS A 248 13.62 9.15 34.55
N VAL A 249 13.95 8.09 33.82
CA VAL A 249 15.12 8.08 32.92
C VAL A 249 14.72 8.72 31.59
N PRO A 250 15.44 9.75 31.12
CA PRO A 250 15.15 10.37 29.82
C PRO A 250 15.22 9.35 28.69
N SER A 251 14.16 9.25 27.90
CA SER A 251 14.08 8.35 26.75
C SER A 251 14.18 9.13 25.44
N PHE A 252 15.08 8.71 24.55
CA PHE A 252 15.17 9.31 23.21
C PHE A 252 13.89 9.08 22.41
N CYS A 253 13.22 7.94 22.57
CA CYS A 253 11.93 7.68 21.92
C CYS A 253 10.86 8.72 22.31
N VAL A 254 10.78 9.08 23.59
CA VAL A 254 9.83 10.09 24.08
C VAL A 254 10.16 11.47 23.54
N LEU A 255 11.45 11.84 23.55
CA LEU A 255 11.94 13.10 22.99
C LEU A 255 11.62 13.21 21.48
N LEU A 256 11.99 12.17 20.71
CA LEU A 256 11.78 12.13 19.27
C LEU A 256 10.28 12.19 18.92
N HIS A 257 9.44 11.42 19.63
CA HIS A 257 7.99 11.48 19.46
C HIS A 257 7.44 12.90 19.64
N GLY A 258 7.81 13.55 20.74
CA GLY A 258 7.37 14.91 21.05
C GLY A 258 7.80 15.90 19.97
N ALA A 259 9.07 15.85 19.57
CA ALA A 259 9.61 16.73 18.53
C ALA A 259 8.91 16.52 17.18
N LEU A 260 8.79 15.29 16.70
CA LEU A 260 8.16 14.98 15.41
C LEU A 260 6.68 15.41 15.37
N LYS A 261 5.96 15.25 16.49
CA LYS A 261 4.57 15.66 16.61
C LYS A 261 4.40 17.18 16.58
N VAL A 262 5.24 17.92 17.33
CA VAL A 262 5.14 19.38 17.45
C VAL A 262 5.56 20.06 16.15
N GLU A 263 6.66 19.61 15.55
CA GLU A 263 7.20 20.17 14.31
C GLU A 263 6.48 19.69 13.05
N ASN A 264 5.55 18.72 13.18
CA ASN A 264 4.86 18.08 12.05
C ASN A 264 5.86 17.52 11.01
N MET A 265 6.86 16.80 11.51
CA MET A 265 7.96 16.22 10.73
C MET A 265 7.95 14.69 10.84
N ALA A 266 8.59 14.04 9.89
CA ALA A 266 8.98 12.64 9.95
C ALA A 266 10.51 12.53 9.91
N ALA A 267 11.06 11.57 10.65
CA ALA A 267 12.47 11.21 10.57
C ALA A 267 12.68 10.18 9.46
N LEU A 268 13.52 10.50 8.48
CA LEU A 268 14.03 9.54 7.52
C LEU A 268 15.06 8.65 8.22
N VAL A 269 14.89 7.34 8.11
CA VAL A 269 15.76 6.35 8.74
C VAL A 269 16.32 5.37 7.72
N THR A 270 17.55 4.92 7.97
CA THR A 270 18.14 3.76 7.30
C THR A 270 17.77 2.48 8.04
N LEU A 271 17.38 1.48 7.27
CA LEU A 271 16.86 0.19 7.74
C LEU A 271 17.83 -0.96 7.45
N ALA A 272 18.58 -0.83 6.35
CA ALA A 272 19.70 -1.67 5.93
C ALA A 272 20.45 -0.93 4.81
N ASP A 273 21.40 -1.59 4.16
CA ASP A 273 22.06 -1.04 2.98
C ASP A 273 21.03 -0.74 1.87
N ASN A 274 21.04 0.51 1.40
CA ASN A 274 20.11 1.06 0.41
C ASN A 274 18.62 0.78 0.70
N TRP A 275 18.22 0.78 1.98
CA TRP A 275 16.85 0.56 2.40
C TRP A 275 16.42 1.55 3.47
N PHE A 276 15.27 2.19 3.26
CA PHE A 276 14.83 3.37 4.02
C PHE A 276 13.43 3.22 4.61
N GLY A 277 13.15 4.00 5.64
CA GLY A 277 11.86 4.11 6.28
C GLY A 277 11.60 5.51 6.82
N PHE A 278 10.39 5.72 7.33
CA PHE A 278 10.02 6.95 8.05
C PHE A 278 9.52 6.63 9.45
N VAL A 279 10.09 7.29 10.44
CA VAL A 279 9.57 7.32 11.81
C VAL A 279 8.78 8.61 12.01
N TYR A 280 7.54 8.51 12.48
CA TYR A 280 6.69 9.68 12.75
C TYR A 280 5.78 9.44 13.94
N SER A 281 5.24 10.53 14.47
CA SER A 281 4.18 10.46 15.48
C SER A 281 2.87 10.04 14.82
N TRP A 282 2.30 8.93 15.28
CA TRP A 282 0.99 8.45 14.86
C TRP A 282 0.01 8.45 16.02
N ALA A 283 -1.21 8.89 15.78
CA ALA A 283 -2.27 8.96 16.78
C ALA A 283 -3.44 8.06 16.39
N ASP A 284 -3.69 7.03 17.20
CA ASP A 284 -4.86 6.17 17.07
C ASP A 284 -6.14 6.92 17.47
N SER A 285 -5.99 7.83 18.43
CA SER A 285 -7.06 8.69 18.92
C SER A 285 -6.51 10.05 19.35
N LYS A 286 -7.40 11.00 19.67
CA LYS A 286 -7.01 12.31 20.20
C LYS A 286 -6.18 12.23 21.50
N LYS A 287 -6.24 11.11 22.23
CA LYS A 287 -5.61 10.95 23.55
C LYS A 287 -4.31 10.15 23.53
N LYS A 288 -4.11 9.24 22.56
CA LYS A 288 -2.94 8.34 22.51
C LYS A 288 -2.21 8.49 21.19
N SER A 289 -0.94 8.91 21.26
CA SER A 289 -0.03 8.92 20.12
C SER A 289 1.27 8.20 20.48
N ASN A 290 1.83 7.48 19.52
CA ASN A 290 3.06 6.71 19.65
C ASN A 290 3.96 6.98 18.44
N LEU A 291 5.22 6.58 18.51
CA LEU A 291 6.07 6.48 17.32
C LEU A 291 5.62 5.31 16.46
N MET A 292 5.58 5.55 15.16
CA MET A 292 5.35 4.52 14.16
C MET A 292 6.45 4.59 13.10
N LEU A 293 6.99 3.41 12.77
CA LEU A 293 7.90 3.20 11.66
C LEU A 293 7.10 2.71 10.46
N THR A 294 7.29 3.38 9.32
CA THR A 294 6.86 2.90 8.00
C THR A 294 8.08 2.43 7.23
N ILE A 295 8.07 1.16 6.80
CA ILE A 295 9.14 0.56 6.00
C ILE A 295 8.79 0.73 4.52
N LEU A 296 9.69 1.31 3.74
CA LEU A 296 9.52 1.48 2.29
C LEU A 296 9.98 0.24 1.54
N THR A 297 9.76 0.17 0.23
CA THR A 297 10.43 -0.85 -0.58
C THR A 297 11.95 -0.62 -0.58
N PRO A 298 12.78 -1.67 -0.71
CA PRO A 298 14.22 -1.50 -0.89
C PRO A 298 14.57 -0.72 -2.16
N GLY A 299 15.57 0.17 -2.04
CA GLY A 299 15.95 1.15 -3.05
C GLY A 299 15.84 2.59 -2.52
N SER A 300 16.56 3.51 -3.17
CA SER A 300 16.60 4.92 -2.76
C SER A 300 15.67 5.83 -3.57
N ASP A 301 15.14 5.38 -4.70
CA ASP A 301 14.24 6.13 -5.59
C ASP A 301 12.76 5.76 -5.42
N VAL A 302 12.42 5.16 -4.28
CA VAL A 302 11.10 4.56 -3.99
C VAL A 302 10.01 5.60 -3.71
N VAL A 303 10.39 6.84 -3.44
CA VAL A 303 9.47 7.98 -3.29
C VAL A 303 9.79 9.02 -4.36
N PRO A 304 9.17 8.95 -5.56
CA PRO A 304 9.60 9.73 -6.71
C PRO A 304 9.59 11.25 -6.50
N TRP A 305 8.70 11.76 -5.64
CA TRP A 305 8.60 13.18 -5.32
C TRP A 305 9.63 13.66 -4.28
N LEU A 306 10.35 12.74 -3.62
CA LEU A 306 11.52 13.06 -2.80
C LEU A 306 12.83 12.87 -3.57
N GLY A 307 12.78 12.26 -4.75
CA GLY A 307 13.97 11.94 -5.54
C GLY A 307 14.75 10.76 -4.96
N ASP A 308 16.05 10.73 -5.23
CA ASP A 308 16.96 9.71 -4.70
C ASP A 308 17.33 10.05 -3.24
N LEU A 309 16.90 9.20 -2.30
CA LEU A 309 17.10 9.37 -0.87
C LEU A 309 18.59 9.42 -0.48
N ASN A 310 19.49 8.83 -1.28
CA ASN A 310 20.95 8.91 -1.05
C ASN A 310 21.51 10.30 -1.37
N ASN A 311 20.81 11.11 -2.16
CA ASN A 311 21.24 12.45 -2.57
C ASN A 311 20.62 13.55 -1.70
N LEU A 312 19.89 13.20 -0.65
CA LEU A 312 19.36 14.17 0.30
C LEU A 312 20.50 14.69 1.20
N GLY A 313 20.72 16.01 1.13
CA GLY A 313 21.74 16.70 1.90
C GLY A 313 21.16 17.64 2.96
N PRO A 314 22.00 18.10 3.91
CA PRO A 314 21.60 19.13 4.86
C PRO A 314 21.33 20.47 4.17
N ILE A 315 20.41 21.24 4.74
CA ILE A 315 19.98 22.57 4.24
C ILE A 315 21.17 23.54 4.14
N ASP A 316 22.14 23.44 5.04
CA ASP A 316 23.31 24.33 5.09
C ASP A 316 24.41 23.97 4.07
N SER A 317 24.16 22.99 3.19
CA SER A 317 25.10 22.66 2.12
C SER A 317 25.16 23.80 1.08
N PRO A 318 26.37 24.26 0.67
CA PRO A 318 26.55 25.47 -0.13
C PRO A 318 26.10 25.35 -1.61
N GLN A 319 25.33 24.31 -1.98
CA GLN A 319 24.82 24.16 -3.33
C GLN A 319 23.54 24.98 -3.51
N GLU A 320 23.63 26.05 -4.31
CA GLU A 320 22.61 27.07 -4.60
C GLU A 320 21.30 26.56 -5.27
N HIS A 321 21.10 25.25 -5.34
CA HIS A 321 19.92 24.61 -5.90
C HIS A 321 19.31 23.63 -4.89
N MET A 322 18.79 24.16 -3.78
CA MET A 322 17.83 23.42 -2.96
C MET A 322 16.59 23.13 -3.82
N GLY A 323 16.54 21.92 -4.39
CA GLY A 323 15.32 21.42 -5.02
C GLY A 323 14.24 21.29 -3.96
N ALA A 324 13.23 22.16 -4.00
CA ALA A 324 12.08 22.02 -3.11
C ALA A 324 11.24 20.81 -3.53
N PHE A 325 10.68 20.12 -2.53
CA PHE A 325 9.70 19.06 -2.78
C PHE A 325 8.35 19.67 -3.24
N PRO A 326 7.59 18.96 -4.08
CA PRO A 326 7.90 17.68 -4.71
C PRO A 326 8.85 17.81 -5.91
N VAL A 327 9.80 16.87 -6.02
CA VAL A 327 10.61 16.69 -7.23
C VAL A 327 9.70 16.37 -8.40
N ARG A 328 9.71 17.24 -9.41
CA ARG A 328 8.88 17.07 -10.61
C ARG A 328 9.55 16.09 -11.56
N PRO A 329 8.80 15.16 -12.17
CA PRO A 329 9.36 14.31 -13.20
C PRO A 329 9.85 15.15 -14.38
N GLN A 330 10.96 14.73 -15.01
CA GLN A 330 11.51 15.38 -16.20
C GLN A 330 10.45 15.50 -17.31
N GLU A 331 9.66 14.45 -17.49
CA GLU A 331 8.54 14.42 -18.43
C GLU A 331 7.20 14.61 -17.72
N LYS A 332 6.45 15.63 -18.15
CA LYS A 332 5.08 15.85 -17.70
C LYS A 332 4.19 14.67 -18.12
N ARG A 333 3.33 14.21 -17.23
CA ARG A 333 2.35 13.16 -17.54
C ARG A 333 1.29 13.68 -18.52
N SER A 334 0.61 12.77 -19.22
CA SER A 334 -0.39 13.10 -20.25
C SER A 334 -1.50 14.03 -19.75
N TYR A 335 -1.97 13.86 -18.51
CA TYR A 335 -2.99 14.71 -17.88
C TYR A 335 -2.49 16.09 -17.45
N SER A 336 -1.17 16.29 -17.38
CA SER A 336 -0.53 17.59 -17.13
C SER A 336 0.05 18.22 -18.41
N GLN A 337 -0.23 17.60 -19.55
CA GLN A 337 0.11 18.10 -20.88
C GLN A 337 -1.18 18.38 -21.66
N ASN A 338 -1.10 19.29 -22.63
CA ASN A 338 -2.20 19.54 -23.55
C ASN A 338 -2.19 18.49 -24.68
N GLY A 339 -2.43 17.23 -24.31
CA GLY A 339 -2.59 16.13 -25.24
C GLY A 339 -3.84 16.29 -26.12
N VAL A 340 -3.83 15.68 -27.29
CA VAL A 340 -4.97 15.63 -28.21
C VAL A 340 -5.43 14.18 -28.34
N VAL A 341 -6.71 13.92 -28.07
CA VAL A 341 -7.29 12.57 -28.08
C VAL A 341 -8.63 12.59 -28.84
N TRP A 342 -8.64 12.03 -30.06
CA TRP A 342 -9.81 12.02 -30.94
C TRP A 342 -10.37 10.62 -31.23
N ILE A 343 -10.11 9.66 -30.34
CA ILE A 343 -10.70 8.30 -30.42
C ILE A 343 -12.23 8.37 -30.28
N ARG A 344 -12.74 9.31 -29.48
CA ARG A 344 -14.18 9.57 -29.31
C ARG A 344 -14.58 10.89 -29.96
N GLN A 345 -15.73 10.91 -30.62
CA GLN A 345 -16.28 12.10 -31.29
C GLN A 345 -16.34 13.34 -30.37
N ALA A 346 -16.71 13.17 -29.10
CA ALA A 346 -16.81 14.25 -28.13
C ALA A 346 -15.49 15.03 -27.94
N GLY A 347 -14.34 14.35 -27.97
CA GLY A 347 -13.03 14.99 -27.84
C GLY A 347 -12.72 15.91 -29.01
N LEU A 348 -12.96 15.42 -30.23
CA LEU A 348 -12.81 16.19 -31.46
C LEU A 348 -13.76 17.41 -31.49
N GLN A 349 -15.03 17.20 -31.16
CA GLN A 349 -16.02 18.27 -31.11
C GLN A 349 -15.64 19.36 -30.09
N SER A 350 -15.14 18.97 -28.91
CA SER A 350 -14.70 19.91 -27.88
C SER A 350 -13.56 20.80 -28.38
N ASP A 351 -12.56 20.23 -29.04
CA ASP A 351 -11.43 20.98 -29.60
C ASP A 351 -11.88 21.96 -30.69
N ILE A 352 -12.75 21.53 -31.62
CA ILE A 352 -13.32 22.41 -32.65
C ILE A 352 -14.14 23.53 -31.98
N GLN A 353 -15.05 23.20 -31.06
CA GLN A 353 -15.86 24.20 -30.37
C GLN A 353 -15.03 25.20 -29.57
N LYS A 354 -13.88 24.78 -29.02
CA LYS A 354 -12.94 25.69 -28.34
C LYS A 354 -12.37 26.71 -29.30
N ILE A 355 -11.96 26.27 -30.50
CA ILE A 355 -11.48 27.17 -31.55
C ILE A 355 -12.59 28.13 -31.99
N LEU A 356 -13.80 27.64 -32.22
CA LEU A 356 -14.96 28.47 -32.62
C LEU A 356 -15.34 29.49 -31.54
N ARG A 357 -15.23 29.13 -30.25
CA ARG A 357 -15.43 30.08 -29.15
C ARG A 357 -14.43 31.23 -29.16
N HIS A 358 -13.19 30.99 -29.61
CA HIS A 358 -12.18 32.04 -29.78
C HIS A 358 -12.38 32.84 -31.06
N ALA A 359 -12.78 32.18 -32.16
CA ALA A 359 -13.12 32.81 -33.44
C ALA A 359 -14.18 33.91 -33.28
N ARG A 360 -15.27 33.63 -32.54
CA ARG A 360 -16.35 34.61 -32.32
C ARG A 360 -15.96 35.82 -31.45
N LYS A 361 -14.76 35.81 -30.87
CA LYS A 361 -14.22 36.88 -30.01
C LYS A 361 -13.01 37.56 -30.63
N LEU A 362 -12.87 37.49 -31.96
CA LEU A 362 -11.83 38.23 -32.67
C LEU A 362 -12.24 39.71 -32.79
N PRO A 363 -11.28 40.66 -32.66
CA PRO A 363 -9.83 40.46 -32.54
C PRO A 363 -9.30 40.18 -31.12
N GLU A 364 -10.13 40.28 -30.06
CA GLU A 364 -9.69 40.19 -28.66
C GLU A 364 -8.97 38.87 -28.29
N LYS A 365 -9.36 37.76 -28.93
CA LYS A 365 -8.80 36.41 -28.68
C LYS A 365 -7.93 35.87 -29.82
N THR A 366 -7.34 36.75 -30.62
CA THR A 366 -6.50 36.37 -31.77
C THR A 366 -5.39 35.38 -31.40
N GLN A 367 -4.63 35.64 -30.33
CA GLN A 367 -3.55 34.74 -29.92
C GLN A 367 -4.06 33.34 -29.51
N GLN A 368 -5.16 33.26 -28.77
CA GLN A 368 -5.74 31.99 -28.34
C GLN A 368 -6.34 31.22 -29.53
N PHE A 369 -6.99 31.92 -30.46
CA PHE A 369 -7.52 31.32 -31.70
C PHE A 369 -6.40 30.64 -32.50
N TYR A 370 -5.33 31.36 -32.84
CA TYR A 370 -4.22 30.79 -33.63
C TYR A 370 -3.43 29.72 -32.86
N LYS A 371 -3.31 29.83 -31.54
CA LYS A 371 -2.69 28.79 -30.70
C LYS A 371 -3.45 27.47 -30.78
N GLU A 372 -4.77 27.51 -30.61
CA GLU A 372 -5.63 26.32 -30.67
C GLU A 372 -5.75 25.77 -32.10
N LEU A 373 -5.82 26.65 -33.10
CA LEU A 373 -5.78 26.27 -34.52
C LEU A 373 -4.50 25.50 -34.85
N ASN A 374 -3.33 26.01 -34.46
CA ASN A 374 -2.05 25.33 -34.69
C ASN A 374 -1.93 24.03 -33.88
N ARG A 375 -2.53 23.95 -32.67
CA ARG A 375 -2.59 22.71 -31.87
C ARG A 375 -3.38 21.63 -32.61
N LEU A 376 -4.60 21.94 -33.04
CA LEU A 376 -5.44 21.03 -33.81
C LEU A 376 -4.76 20.63 -35.12
N ARG A 377 -4.17 21.60 -35.83
CA ARG A 377 -3.46 21.35 -37.08
C ARG A 377 -2.34 20.33 -36.92
N LYS A 378 -1.44 20.55 -35.95
CA LYS A 378 -0.32 19.63 -35.70
C LYS A 378 -0.83 18.23 -35.37
N ALA A 379 -1.88 18.12 -34.56
CA ALA A 379 -2.48 16.83 -34.24
C ALA A 379 -3.09 16.14 -35.48
N ALA A 380 -3.83 16.87 -36.32
CA ALA A 380 -4.41 16.33 -37.56
C ALA A 380 -3.33 15.81 -38.51
N ILE A 381 -2.21 16.53 -38.66
CA ILE A 381 -1.08 16.11 -39.49
C ILE A 381 -0.42 14.85 -38.91
N SER A 382 -0.12 14.85 -37.60
CA SER A 382 0.50 13.69 -36.93
C SER A 382 -0.36 12.43 -36.99
N LEU A 383 -1.69 12.58 -37.01
CA LEU A 383 -2.64 11.48 -37.12
C LEU A 383 -2.98 11.10 -38.59
N GLY A 384 -2.46 11.85 -39.58
CA GLY A 384 -2.84 11.66 -40.99
C GLY A 384 -4.29 12.05 -41.30
N PHE A 385 -4.99 12.74 -40.40
CA PHE A 385 -6.40 13.09 -40.54
C PHE A 385 -6.58 14.42 -41.29
N LEU A 386 -6.14 14.46 -42.55
CA LEU A 386 -6.11 15.70 -43.35
C LEU A 386 -7.49 16.25 -43.71
N ASP A 387 -8.50 15.38 -43.83
CA ASP A 387 -9.88 15.79 -44.13
C ASP A 387 -10.48 16.67 -43.03
N LEU A 388 -10.01 16.51 -41.78
CA LEU A 388 -10.39 17.40 -40.68
C LEU A 388 -9.98 18.86 -40.95
N LEU A 389 -8.83 19.09 -41.58
CA LEU A 389 -8.37 20.45 -41.90
C LEU A 389 -9.26 21.09 -42.97
N ASN A 390 -9.69 20.30 -43.96
CA ASN A 390 -10.64 20.74 -44.98
C ASN A 390 -12.01 21.05 -44.36
N GLY A 391 -12.49 20.19 -43.47
CA GLY A 391 -13.72 20.39 -42.71
C GLY A 391 -13.67 21.64 -41.83
N LEU A 392 -12.56 21.87 -41.13
CA LEU A 392 -12.38 23.05 -40.29
C LEU A 392 -12.33 24.36 -41.12
N ALA A 393 -11.69 24.34 -42.29
CA ALA A 393 -11.68 25.48 -43.20
C ALA A 393 -13.10 25.85 -43.66
N TYR A 394 -13.91 24.85 -44.02
CA TYR A 394 -15.33 25.06 -44.37
C TYR A 394 -16.14 25.65 -43.20
N ILE A 395 -15.90 25.16 -41.97
CA ILE A 395 -16.57 25.71 -40.78
C ILE A 395 -16.22 27.19 -40.58
N PHE A 396 -14.96 27.60 -40.78
CA PHE A 396 -14.58 29.02 -40.66
C PHE A 396 -15.24 29.91 -41.71
N GLU A 397 -15.41 29.45 -42.94
CA GLU A 397 -16.16 30.18 -43.96
C GLU A 397 -17.62 30.36 -43.56
N GLN A 398 -18.25 29.30 -43.05
CA GLN A 398 -19.63 29.37 -42.56
C GLN A 398 -19.78 30.35 -41.38
N GLU A 399 -18.86 30.32 -40.41
CA GLU A 399 -18.87 31.28 -39.30
C GLU A 399 -18.63 32.71 -39.79
N CYS A 400 -17.78 32.92 -40.79
CA CYS A 400 -17.55 34.22 -41.40
C CYS A 400 -18.83 34.78 -42.06
N MET A 401 -19.63 33.93 -42.71
CA MET A 401 -20.92 34.32 -43.32
C MET A 401 -22.00 34.61 -42.27
N GLN A 402 -21.88 34.05 -41.06
CA GLN A 402 -22.86 34.19 -39.97
C GLN A 402 -22.48 35.26 -38.95
N LEU A 403 -21.46 36.08 -39.23
CA LEU A 403 -21.07 37.16 -38.33
C LEU A 403 -22.20 38.19 -38.17
N PRO A 404 -22.52 38.62 -36.93
CA PRO A 404 -23.51 39.66 -36.70
C PRO A 404 -23.01 41.00 -37.26
N GLY A 405 -23.93 41.89 -37.65
CA GLY A 405 -23.57 43.23 -38.17
C GLY A 405 -22.82 44.13 -37.19
N SER A 406 -22.73 43.76 -35.92
CA SER A 406 -21.94 44.41 -34.87
C SER A 406 -20.53 43.81 -34.69
N ALA A 407 -20.15 42.78 -35.46
CA ALA A 407 -18.84 42.15 -35.37
C ALA A 407 -17.74 43.09 -35.91
N HIS A 408 -16.56 43.02 -35.30
CA HIS A 408 -15.40 43.79 -35.74
C HIS A 408 -14.93 43.32 -37.14
N PRO A 409 -14.57 44.23 -38.06
CA PRO A 409 -14.20 43.87 -39.44
C PRO A 409 -12.98 42.93 -39.52
N ASP A 410 -12.06 43.02 -38.57
CA ASP A 410 -10.91 42.12 -38.45
C ASP A 410 -11.31 40.65 -38.26
N CYS A 411 -12.48 40.37 -37.66
CA CYS A 411 -12.95 39.00 -37.45
C CYS A 411 -13.11 38.23 -38.77
N ALA A 412 -13.77 38.85 -39.76
CA ALA A 412 -13.97 38.26 -41.08
C ALA A 412 -12.64 38.01 -41.80
N LEU A 413 -11.72 38.99 -41.74
CA LEU A 413 -10.40 38.89 -42.37
C LEU A 413 -9.56 37.76 -41.77
N GLN A 414 -9.54 37.61 -40.45
CA GLN A 414 -8.79 36.55 -39.77
C GLN A 414 -9.39 35.16 -40.04
N LEU A 415 -10.72 35.01 -40.08
CA LEU A 415 -11.37 33.73 -40.37
C LEU A 415 -11.15 33.29 -41.81
N GLN A 416 -11.27 34.22 -42.77
CA GLN A 416 -11.01 33.92 -44.18
C GLN A 416 -9.54 33.52 -44.39
N HIS A 417 -8.60 34.28 -43.80
CA HIS A 417 -7.17 33.95 -43.86
C HIS A 417 -6.88 32.57 -43.26
N ALA A 418 -7.46 32.24 -42.10
CA ALA A 418 -7.28 30.92 -41.48
C ALA A 418 -7.83 29.79 -42.36
N ALA A 419 -9.00 29.96 -42.97
CA ALA A 419 -9.60 28.98 -43.88
C ALA A 419 -8.73 28.74 -45.13
N ASP A 420 -8.23 29.82 -45.75
CA ASP A 420 -7.40 29.73 -46.95
C ASP A 420 -6.05 29.06 -46.66
N VAL A 421 -5.40 29.45 -45.55
CA VAL A 421 -4.12 28.86 -45.15
C VAL A 421 -4.28 27.39 -44.79
N LEU A 422 -5.40 26.98 -44.20
CA LEU A 422 -5.63 25.58 -43.85
C LEU A 422 -5.60 24.64 -45.07
N ARG A 423 -6.01 25.13 -46.24
CA ARG A 423 -6.05 24.37 -47.50
C ARG A 423 -4.74 24.36 -48.29
N LYS A 424 -3.80 25.24 -47.97
CA LYS A 424 -2.51 25.33 -48.69
C LYS A 424 -1.64 24.08 -48.43
N THR A 425 -0.90 23.64 -49.43
CA THR A 425 0.02 22.48 -49.33
C THR A 425 1.14 22.69 -48.30
N GLN A 426 1.62 23.93 -48.15
CA GLN A 426 2.59 24.33 -47.12
C GLN A 426 2.10 24.03 -45.70
N ASN A 427 0.78 24.02 -45.50
CA ASN A 427 0.16 23.72 -44.22
C ASN A 427 0.21 22.24 -43.84
N ARG A 428 0.76 21.37 -44.70
CA ARG A 428 1.00 19.95 -44.39
C ARG A 428 2.33 19.72 -43.66
N ASP A 429 3.22 20.71 -43.61
CA ASP A 429 4.45 20.63 -42.82
C ASP A 429 4.15 20.87 -41.33
N ILE A 430 4.52 19.93 -40.46
CA ILE A 430 4.33 20.03 -39.01
C ILE A 430 5.07 21.23 -38.40
N LYS A 431 6.16 21.71 -39.03
CA LYS A 431 6.95 22.86 -38.57
C LYS A 431 6.32 24.21 -38.92
N TYR A 432 5.45 24.25 -39.94
CA TYR A 432 4.76 25.47 -40.34
C TYR A 432 3.88 26.00 -39.18
N VAL A 433 3.76 27.31 -39.04
CA VAL A 433 2.89 27.92 -38.02
C VAL A 433 1.99 28.93 -38.71
N VAL A 434 0.69 28.74 -38.58
CA VAL A 434 -0.29 29.71 -39.07
C VAL A 434 -0.21 30.94 -38.18
N VAL A 435 0.17 32.08 -38.78
CA VAL A 435 0.26 33.38 -38.09
C VAL A 435 -0.94 34.27 -38.42
N PRO A 436 -1.36 35.16 -37.51
CA PRO A 436 -2.42 36.14 -37.77
C PRO A 436 -2.10 37.02 -38.97
N LEU A 437 -3.16 37.42 -39.70
CA LEU A 437 -3.03 38.45 -40.73
C LEU A 437 -2.73 39.78 -40.04
N GLN A 438 -1.73 40.52 -40.52
CA GLN A 438 -1.50 41.88 -40.05
C GLN A 438 -2.54 42.81 -40.69
N THR A 439 -3.34 43.47 -39.86
CA THR A 439 -4.36 44.40 -40.31
C THR A 439 -4.13 45.79 -39.72
N ASN A 440 -4.46 46.83 -40.51
CA ASN A 440 -4.23 48.22 -40.12
C ASN A 440 -5.30 48.76 -39.14
N TYR A 441 -6.22 47.91 -38.67
CA TYR A 441 -7.29 48.30 -37.75
C TYR A 441 -6.82 48.52 -36.31
N ASN A 442 -5.58 48.12 -35.98
CA ASN A 442 -4.93 48.37 -34.69
C ASN A 442 -3.94 49.55 -34.72
N SER A 443 -3.90 50.33 -35.82
CA SER A 443 -3.06 51.54 -35.95
C SER A 443 -3.96 52.78 -36.07
N SER A 444 -4.55 53.19 -34.95
CA SER A 444 -5.13 54.52 -34.74
C SER A 444 -5.07 54.87 -33.27
#